data_AF-F6I1U7-F1
#
_entry.id   AF-F6I1U7-F1
#
_cell.length_a   1.000
_cell.length_b   1.000
_cell.length_c   1.000
_cell.angle_alpha   90.00
_cell.angle_beta   90.00
_cell.angle_gamma   90.00
#
_symmetry.space_group_name_H-M   'P 1'
#
loop_
_entity.id
_entity.type
_entity.pdbx_description
1 polymer ?
#
loop_
_entity_poly.entity_id
_entity_poly.type
_entity_poly.pdbx_seq_one_letter_code
_entity_poly.pdbx_strand_id
1 'polypeptide(L)'
;MPVRPDSLYGLPLLPLANGLFTAFDKMGVGERIYIARGDEYGLLKDSIPHQLVDSGIPEGIHMKLCDIAQTEDLNISFLTCYLLEKLFLRLLPAEWQHAKQVIWNPGHQGQPSLEWLRLLWIYLKSCCDDLSEFSKWPILPVGNNYLLKLVENSNVIKDDGWNENICSLLLKVGCLFLRNDLPIEHPQLKNYVQLPTATGILNALLALAHNPKNVQKLFCDASEGELHELRSFILQSKWFSEGQMDDTHIDVIKHLPMFESFRNRKLVCLSKPTKLLKPNGVSEDLLNDDFVRTDSEKERIIPRRYLEVKEPSRAEFYKDYVVTCTPEFLSQQGALSAILYDVKLLIEEDTSIKLTLSITPFVLAANGSWQQSSRLYDPRVPELQDMLHREVFFPFDKFSDPETLETLVSLGLRQSLGFTGLLDFARSVSIFHDSRDSKTLAQGRRLLTCLDAVALKLSTENGEGDYNRCENATLGQNSNVFFKESRDLNLGERNIRRCNFVLFVKPWLIVIY
;
A
#
# COMPACT_ATOMS: atom_id res chain seq x y z
N MET A 1 55.62 40.76 -30.40
CA MET A 1 55.79 41.91 -29.49
C MET A 1 54.61 41.90 -28.54
N PRO A 2 54.82 41.73 -27.22
CA PRO A 2 53.72 41.82 -26.27
C PRO A 2 53.14 43.24 -26.34
N VAL A 3 51.83 43.33 -26.57
CA VAL A 3 51.11 44.61 -26.60
C VAL A 3 51.08 45.13 -25.17
N ARG A 4 51.63 46.33 -24.92
CA ARG A 4 51.54 46.97 -23.60
C ARG A 4 50.14 47.59 -23.45
N PRO A 5 49.28 47.14 -22.51
CA PRO A 5 47.91 47.60 -22.38
C PRO A 5 47.79 49.12 -22.23
N ASP A 6 48.74 49.75 -21.52
CA ASP A 6 48.79 51.19 -21.28
C ASP A 6 48.83 52.05 -22.56
N SER A 7 49.35 51.50 -23.66
CA SER A 7 49.47 52.22 -24.93
C SER A 7 48.18 52.21 -25.77
N LEU A 8 47.21 51.37 -25.41
CA LEU A 8 45.94 51.23 -26.13
C LEU A 8 44.81 52.07 -25.53
N TYR A 9 44.98 52.56 -24.30
CA TYR A 9 43.92 53.27 -23.58
C TYR A 9 43.39 54.50 -24.35
N GLY A 10 42.07 54.58 -24.50
CA GLY A 10 41.37 55.65 -25.21
C GLY A 10 41.39 55.55 -26.74
N LEU A 11 42.04 54.52 -27.32
CA LEU A 11 42.09 54.36 -28.78
C LEU A 11 40.86 53.61 -29.31
N PRO A 12 40.08 54.18 -30.27
CA PRO A 12 38.87 53.59 -30.84
C PRO A 12 39.21 52.51 -31.88
N LEU A 13 39.88 51.45 -31.44
CA LEU A 13 40.45 50.41 -32.30
C LEU A 13 39.77 49.04 -32.12
N LEU A 14 38.77 48.94 -31.24
CA LEU A 14 38.08 47.67 -30.97
C LEU A 14 36.86 47.50 -31.89
N PRO A 15 36.91 46.59 -32.88
CA PRO A 15 35.81 46.35 -33.81
C PRO A 15 34.66 45.60 -33.13
N LEU A 16 33.44 46.08 -33.32
CA LEU A 16 32.22 45.54 -32.72
C LEU A 16 31.34 44.85 -33.77
N ALA A 17 30.53 43.89 -33.33
CA ALA A 17 29.60 43.14 -34.17
C ALA A 17 28.51 44.00 -34.82
N ASN A 18 28.23 45.20 -34.29
CA ASN A 18 27.36 46.18 -34.93
C ASN A 18 28.02 46.95 -36.11
N GLY A 19 29.27 46.64 -36.44
CA GLY A 19 30.05 47.29 -37.51
C GLY A 19 30.73 48.60 -37.11
N LEU A 20 30.62 49.01 -35.85
CA LEU A 20 31.28 50.20 -35.31
C LEU A 20 32.58 49.84 -34.59
N PHE A 21 33.33 50.87 -34.18
CA PHE A 21 34.52 50.73 -33.34
C PHE A 21 34.29 51.40 -31.99
N THR A 22 34.86 50.83 -30.93
CA THR A 22 34.90 51.43 -29.60
C THR A 22 36.31 51.54 -29.05
N ALA A 23 36.48 52.34 -28.00
CA ALA A 23 37.76 52.57 -27.35
C ALA A 23 38.13 51.43 -26.38
N PHE A 24 39.43 51.20 -26.24
CA PHE A 24 39.96 50.42 -25.11
C PHE A 24 39.92 51.28 -23.85
N ASP A 25 39.13 50.87 -22.87
CA ASP A 25 39.04 51.51 -21.56
C ASP A 25 39.71 50.66 -20.49
N LYS A 26 40.05 51.29 -19.35
CA LYS A 26 40.44 50.54 -18.15
C LYS A 26 39.25 49.75 -17.64
N MET A 27 39.53 48.59 -17.05
CA MET A 27 38.49 47.78 -16.42
C MET A 27 37.59 48.60 -15.48
N GLY A 28 36.28 48.51 -15.70
CA GLY A 28 35.26 49.16 -14.87
C GLY A 28 34.98 50.64 -15.17
N VAL A 29 35.72 51.28 -16.07
CA VAL A 29 35.50 52.70 -16.43
C VAL A 29 34.50 52.86 -17.57
N GLY A 30 34.41 51.88 -18.48
CA GLY A 30 33.52 51.88 -19.65
C GLY A 30 32.63 50.64 -19.74
N GLU A 31 31.90 50.52 -20.85
CA GLU A 31 31.14 49.30 -21.15
C GLU A 31 32.10 48.12 -21.38
N ARG A 32 31.73 46.96 -20.84
CA ARG A 32 32.47 45.71 -21.03
C ARG A 32 32.18 45.15 -22.41
N ILE A 33 33.24 44.79 -23.12
CA ILE A 33 33.19 44.21 -24.46
C ILE A 33 33.58 42.72 -24.37
N TYR A 34 32.73 41.88 -24.95
CA TYR A 34 32.86 40.44 -24.88
C TYR A 34 33.57 39.89 -26.11
N ILE A 35 34.55 39.02 -25.88
CA ILE A 35 35.09 38.13 -26.92
C ILE A 35 34.34 36.81 -26.82
N ALA A 36 33.77 36.37 -27.95
CA ALA A 36 33.10 35.09 -28.04
C ALA A 36 33.40 34.40 -29.39
N ARG A 37 33.51 33.08 -29.40
CA ARG A 37 33.67 32.22 -30.59
C ARG A 37 32.68 31.06 -30.59
N GLY A 38 32.13 30.73 -31.76
CA GLY A 38 31.19 29.60 -31.89
C GLY A 38 29.81 29.93 -31.31
N ASP A 39 29.26 29.03 -30.48
CA ASP A 39 27.87 29.12 -30.01
C ASP A 39 27.60 30.34 -29.12
N GLU A 40 28.58 30.71 -28.27
CA GLU A 40 28.54 31.91 -27.42
C GLU A 40 28.42 33.23 -28.21
N TYR A 41 28.96 33.28 -29.43
CA TYR A 41 28.79 34.44 -30.30
C TYR A 41 27.32 34.59 -30.72
N GLY A 42 26.67 33.47 -31.04
CA GLY A 42 25.26 33.43 -31.40
C GLY A 42 24.31 33.84 -30.27
N LEU A 43 24.70 33.66 -29.01
CA LEU A 43 23.92 34.10 -27.84
C LEU A 43 23.81 35.63 -27.73
N LEU A 44 24.85 36.34 -28.16
CA LEU A 44 24.99 37.78 -27.90
C LEU A 44 24.77 38.64 -29.15
N LYS A 45 25.04 38.12 -30.35
CA LYS A 45 25.07 38.88 -31.61
C LYS A 45 23.78 39.65 -31.90
N ASP A 46 22.61 39.08 -31.59
CA ASP A 46 21.32 39.68 -31.97
C ASP A 46 20.81 40.64 -30.88
N SER A 47 21.28 40.49 -29.64
CA SER A 47 20.78 41.24 -28.48
C SER A 47 21.69 42.38 -28.04
N ILE A 48 23.01 42.19 -28.10
CA ILE A 48 24.01 43.19 -27.68
C ILE A 48 25.19 43.31 -28.67
N PRO A 49 24.95 43.53 -29.97
CA PRO A 49 26.01 43.62 -30.98
C PRO A 49 27.01 44.76 -30.73
N HIS A 50 26.63 45.78 -29.94
CA HIS A 50 27.51 46.89 -29.55
C HIS A 50 28.48 46.56 -28.42
N GLN A 51 28.33 45.40 -27.76
CA GLN A 51 29.23 44.93 -26.70
C GLN A 51 29.95 43.64 -27.08
N LEU A 52 29.91 43.23 -28.34
CA LEU A 52 30.50 41.99 -28.83
C LEU A 52 31.58 42.32 -29.86
N VAL A 53 32.77 41.73 -29.73
CA VAL A 53 33.83 41.88 -30.73
C VAL A 53 33.39 41.26 -32.06
N ASP A 54 33.65 41.92 -33.19
CA ASP A 54 33.26 41.40 -34.51
C ASP A 54 33.93 40.05 -34.84
N SER A 55 33.12 39.05 -35.22
CA SER A 55 33.60 37.74 -35.69
C SER A 55 34.34 37.76 -37.03
N GLY A 56 34.17 38.82 -37.84
CA GLY A 56 34.79 38.95 -39.16
C GLY A 56 36.24 39.39 -39.16
N ILE A 57 36.83 39.63 -37.98
CA ILE A 57 38.20 40.14 -37.87
C ILE A 57 39.26 39.10 -38.23
N PRO A 58 40.41 39.52 -38.80
CA PRO A 58 41.52 38.61 -39.07
C PRO A 58 41.99 37.86 -37.82
N GLU A 59 42.31 36.56 -37.96
CA GLU A 59 42.72 35.68 -36.86
C GLU A 59 43.88 36.25 -36.03
N GLY A 60 44.86 36.88 -36.69
CA GLY A 60 46.00 37.50 -36.00
C GLY A 60 45.63 38.71 -35.13
N ILE A 61 44.52 39.40 -35.43
CA ILE A 61 43.98 40.48 -34.59
C ILE A 61 43.18 39.87 -33.46
N HIS A 62 42.34 38.88 -33.75
CA HIS A 62 41.57 38.17 -32.74
C HIS A 62 42.48 37.58 -31.65
N MET A 63 43.58 36.91 -32.03
CA MET A 63 44.54 36.35 -31.08
C MET A 63 45.11 37.42 -30.14
N LYS A 64 45.44 38.61 -30.65
CA LYS A 64 45.91 39.73 -29.81
C LYS A 64 44.83 40.24 -28.86
N LEU A 65 43.57 40.28 -29.30
CA LEU A 65 42.46 40.65 -28.42
C LEU A 65 42.24 39.60 -27.33
N CYS A 66 42.41 38.31 -27.65
CA CYS A 66 42.42 37.25 -26.65
C CYS A 66 43.55 37.42 -25.63
N ASP A 67 44.78 37.69 -26.09
CA ASP A 67 45.92 37.95 -25.21
C ASP A 67 45.65 39.14 -24.28
N ILE A 68 45.01 40.20 -24.79
CA ILE A 68 44.60 41.37 -24.01
C ILE A 68 43.51 41.01 -22.99
N ALA A 69 42.50 40.25 -23.39
CA ALA A 69 41.42 39.83 -22.49
C ALA A 69 41.92 38.94 -21.34
N GLN A 70 43.01 38.20 -21.54
CA GLN A 70 43.65 37.39 -20.50
C GLN A 70 44.37 38.24 -19.43
N THR A 71 44.77 39.49 -19.73
CA THR A 71 45.44 40.33 -18.72
C THR A 71 44.45 40.99 -17.76
N GLU A 72 43.16 41.01 -18.09
CA GLU A 72 42.08 41.63 -17.30
C GLU A 72 42.34 43.11 -16.93
N ASP A 73 43.18 43.83 -17.68
CA ASP A 73 43.50 45.25 -17.42
C ASP A 73 42.55 46.23 -18.14
N LEU A 74 42.01 45.79 -19.28
CA LEU A 74 41.17 46.57 -20.18
C LEU A 74 39.72 46.05 -20.17
N ASN A 75 38.78 46.86 -20.67
CA ASN A 75 37.34 46.58 -20.72
C ASN A 75 36.92 45.39 -21.61
N ILE A 76 37.83 44.51 -21.98
CA ILE A 76 37.60 43.34 -22.83
C ILE A 76 37.70 42.08 -21.99
N SER A 77 36.74 41.18 -22.13
CA SER A 77 36.72 39.93 -21.37
C SER A 77 36.12 38.79 -22.18
N PHE A 78 36.53 37.56 -21.87
CA PHE A 78 35.81 36.37 -22.33
C PHE A 78 34.44 36.25 -21.66
N LEU A 79 33.48 35.63 -22.36
CA LEU A 79 32.19 35.31 -21.77
C LEU A 79 32.33 34.14 -20.80
N THR A 80 32.06 34.39 -19.52
CA THR A 80 31.96 33.35 -18.48
C THR A 80 30.51 33.14 -18.08
N CYS A 81 30.18 31.98 -17.46
CA CYS A 81 28.84 31.68 -16.97
C CYS A 81 28.30 32.76 -16.02
N TYR A 82 29.12 33.20 -15.07
CA TYR A 82 28.79 34.31 -14.18
C TYR A 82 28.45 35.61 -14.92
N LEU A 83 29.16 35.94 -15.99
CA LEU A 83 28.88 37.13 -16.79
C LEU A 83 27.64 36.96 -17.66
N LEU A 84 27.42 35.76 -18.21
CA LEU A 84 26.22 35.43 -18.95
C LEU A 84 24.97 35.55 -18.06
N GLU A 85 25.01 35.07 -16.81
CA GLU A 85 23.92 35.23 -15.84
C GLU A 85 23.57 36.70 -15.59
N LYS A 86 24.57 37.57 -15.45
CA LYS A 86 24.34 39.02 -15.33
C LYS A 86 23.74 39.62 -16.59
N LEU A 87 24.11 39.11 -17.76
CA LEU A 87 23.56 39.56 -19.04
C LEU A 87 22.10 39.13 -19.22
N PHE A 88 21.59 38.12 -18.52
CA PHE A 88 20.19 37.69 -18.65
C PHE A 88 19.18 38.80 -18.35
N LEU A 89 19.49 39.75 -17.47
CA LEU A 89 18.66 40.95 -17.24
C LEU A 89 18.46 41.82 -18.49
N ARG A 90 19.33 41.66 -19.49
CA ARG A 90 19.27 42.37 -20.78
C ARG A 90 18.83 41.45 -21.93
N LEU A 91 19.10 40.15 -21.82
CA LEU A 91 18.80 39.15 -22.86
C LEU A 91 17.40 38.55 -22.72
N LEU A 92 16.85 38.51 -21.51
CA LEU A 92 15.55 37.93 -21.19
C LEU A 92 14.60 39.00 -20.63
N PRO A 93 13.28 38.79 -20.71
CA PRO A 93 12.31 39.66 -20.06
C PRO A 93 12.59 39.79 -18.54
N ALA A 94 12.53 41.01 -18.01
CA ALA A 94 12.90 41.29 -16.62
C ALA A 94 11.99 40.55 -15.61
N GLU A 95 10.72 40.37 -15.96
CA GLU A 95 9.73 39.64 -15.19
C GLU A 95 10.00 38.13 -15.05
N TRP A 96 10.94 37.59 -15.83
CA TRP A 96 11.32 36.18 -15.73
C TRP A 96 12.23 35.92 -14.53
N GLN A 97 12.94 36.92 -14.03
CA GLN A 97 13.83 36.73 -12.90
C GLN A 97 13.05 36.24 -11.68
N HIS A 98 13.48 35.11 -11.11
CA HIS A 98 12.85 34.40 -10.00
C HIS A 98 11.46 33.79 -10.28
N ALA A 99 10.91 33.93 -11.48
CA ALA A 99 9.68 33.25 -11.85
C ALA A 99 9.88 31.73 -11.83
N LYS A 100 8.95 31.00 -11.21
CA LYS A 100 9.01 29.53 -11.16
C LYS A 100 8.78 28.91 -12.54
N GLN A 101 7.84 29.49 -13.28
CA GLN A 101 7.39 29.04 -14.59
C GLN A 101 6.94 30.25 -15.39
N VAL A 102 7.26 30.27 -16.68
CA VAL A 102 6.83 31.32 -17.62
C VAL A 102 6.27 30.69 -18.89
N ILE A 103 5.30 31.37 -19.52
CA ILE A 103 4.84 31.02 -20.86
C ILE A 103 5.88 31.52 -21.85
N TRP A 104 6.45 30.60 -22.61
CA TRP A 104 7.46 30.85 -23.62
C TRP A 104 6.88 30.70 -25.03
N ASN A 105 6.83 31.82 -25.74
CA ASN A 105 6.47 31.96 -27.14
C ASN A 105 7.74 32.36 -27.91
N PRO A 106 8.42 31.42 -28.58
CA PRO A 106 9.74 31.65 -29.17
C PRO A 106 9.79 32.89 -30.08
N GLY A 107 10.66 33.85 -29.77
CA GLY A 107 10.87 35.06 -30.57
C GLY A 107 9.78 36.14 -30.47
N HIS A 108 8.73 35.93 -29.67
CA HIS A 108 7.66 36.91 -29.51
C HIS A 108 7.99 37.92 -28.39
N GLN A 109 7.76 39.22 -28.61
CA GLN A 109 7.94 40.29 -27.60
C GLN A 109 9.31 40.27 -26.88
N GLY A 110 10.40 39.98 -27.61
CA GLY A 110 11.75 39.94 -27.03
C GLY A 110 12.05 38.69 -26.21
N GLN A 111 11.17 37.69 -26.21
CA GLN A 111 11.47 36.38 -25.64
C GLN A 111 12.52 35.64 -26.51
N PRO A 112 13.37 34.80 -25.89
CA PRO A 112 14.37 34.03 -26.62
C PRO A 112 13.73 33.18 -27.71
N SER A 113 14.39 33.11 -28.87
CA SER A 113 14.00 32.20 -29.95
C SER A 113 14.35 30.75 -29.59
N LEU A 114 13.81 29.80 -30.33
CA LEU A 114 14.16 28.39 -30.18
C LEU A 114 15.65 28.16 -30.43
N GLU A 115 16.20 28.82 -31.45
CA GLU A 115 17.63 28.77 -31.76
C GLU A 115 18.49 29.37 -30.64
N TRP A 116 18.05 30.46 -30.02
CA TRP A 116 18.77 31.06 -28.90
C TRP A 116 18.85 30.10 -27.70
N LEU A 117 17.74 29.44 -27.34
CA LEU A 117 17.77 28.43 -26.28
C LEU A 117 18.60 27.21 -26.65
N ARG A 118 18.60 26.80 -27.93
CA ARG A 118 19.48 25.73 -28.42
C ARG A 118 20.94 26.07 -28.17
N LEU A 119 21.38 27.26 -28.55
CA LEU A 119 22.74 27.75 -28.32
C LEU A 119 23.06 27.87 -26.83
N LEU A 120 22.08 28.29 -26.01
CA LEU A 120 22.28 28.40 -24.56
C LEU A 120 22.61 27.04 -23.97
N TRP A 121 21.83 26.00 -24.29
CA TRP A 121 22.07 24.67 -23.74
C TRP A 121 23.35 24.01 -24.28
N ILE A 122 23.77 24.32 -25.52
CA ILE A 122 25.08 23.89 -26.03
C ILE A 122 26.23 24.58 -25.28
N TYR A 123 26.10 25.87 -25.01
CA TYR A 123 27.07 26.62 -24.20
C TYR A 123 27.14 26.09 -22.77
N LEU A 124 25.99 25.90 -22.11
CA LEU A 124 25.92 25.37 -20.74
C LEU A 124 26.57 23.99 -20.66
N LYS A 125 26.29 23.09 -21.61
CA LYS A 125 26.92 21.77 -21.68
C LYS A 125 28.45 21.82 -21.70
N SER A 126 29.02 22.83 -22.35
CA SER A 126 30.44 22.86 -22.71
C SER A 126 31.28 23.76 -21.80
N CYS A 127 30.67 24.80 -21.24
CA CYS A 127 31.36 25.90 -20.55
C CYS A 127 30.86 26.15 -19.11
N CYS A 128 29.80 25.46 -18.69
CA CYS A 128 29.25 25.59 -17.34
C CYS A 128 29.60 24.36 -16.50
N ASP A 129 30.27 24.58 -15.36
CA ASP A 129 30.52 23.52 -14.38
C ASP A 129 29.38 23.42 -13.37
N ASP A 130 28.79 24.57 -12.99
CA ASP A 130 27.70 24.68 -12.01
C ASP A 130 26.45 25.35 -12.59
N LEU A 131 25.48 24.51 -12.95
CA LEU A 131 24.19 24.92 -13.48
C LEU A 131 23.34 25.70 -12.45
N SER A 132 23.67 25.59 -11.15
CA SER A 132 22.96 26.30 -10.09
C SER A 132 23.10 27.82 -10.18
N GLU A 133 24.14 28.33 -10.87
CA GLU A 133 24.33 29.75 -11.15
C GLU A 133 23.11 30.36 -11.87
N PHE A 134 22.51 29.60 -12.79
CA PHE A 134 21.36 30.00 -13.58
C PHE A 134 20.02 29.71 -12.90
N SER A 135 20.02 29.18 -11.68
CA SER A 135 18.80 28.81 -10.95
C SER A 135 17.86 29.97 -10.71
N LYS A 136 18.29 31.23 -10.81
CA LYS A 136 17.39 32.39 -10.69
C LYS A 136 16.45 32.55 -11.89
N TRP A 137 16.70 31.86 -12.99
CA TRP A 137 16.03 32.10 -14.27
C TRP A 137 15.29 30.85 -14.77
N PRO A 138 14.12 31.04 -15.40
CA PRO A 138 13.40 29.94 -16.03
C PRO A 138 14.05 29.61 -17.38
N ILE A 139 15.01 28.69 -17.37
CA ILE A 139 15.75 28.28 -18.57
C ILE A 139 15.49 26.82 -18.99
N LEU A 140 14.78 26.04 -18.17
CA LEU A 140 14.49 24.63 -18.42
C LEU A 140 13.24 24.49 -19.29
N PRO A 141 13.35 24.07 -20.57
CA PRO A 141 12.20 23.95 -21.47
C PRO A 141 11.39 22.70 -21.14
N VAL A 142 10.09 22.88 -20.89
CA VAL A 142 9.17 21.76 -20.65
C VAL A 142 7.90 21.89 -21.49
N GLY A 143 7.33 20.74 -21.86
CA GLY A 143 6.21 20.67 -22.78
C GLY A 143 6.50 21.50 -24.04
N ASN A 144 5.48 22.16 -24.57
CA ASN A 144 5.63 22.91 -25.81
C ASN A 144 5.92 24.41 -25.60
N ASN A 145 5.41 25.01 -24.52
CA ASN A 145 5.31 26.46 -24.40
C ASN A 145 5.73 26.99 -23.02
N TYR A 146 6.50 26.24 -22.23
CA TYR A 146 6.89 26.66 -20.88
C TYR A 146 8.39 26.58 -20.66
N LEU A 147 8.90 27.52 -19.87
CA LEU A 147 10.22 27.45 -19.27
C LEU A 147 10.08 27.44 -17.75
N LEU A 148 10.82 26.54 -17.10
CA LEU A 148 10.87 26.43 -15.65
C LEU A 148 12.21 26.87 -15.11
N LYS A 149 12.14 27.39 -13.88
CA LYS A 149 13.28 27.58 -13.02
C LYS A 149 13.93 26.23 -12.71
N LEU A 150 15.26 26.20 -12.64
CA LEU A 150 15.98 25.02 -12.14
C LEU A 150 15.71 24.85 -10.64
N VAL A 151 14.99 23.78 -10.31
CA VAL A 151 14.66 23.38 -8.95
C VAL A 151 15.14 21.95 -8.76
N GLU A 152 15.95 21.72 -7.73
CA GLU A 152 16.44 20.37 -7.43
C GLU A 152 15.26 19.44 -7.10
N ASN A 153 15.36 18.19 -7.53
CA ASN A 153 14.32 17.18 -7.34
C ASN A 153 12.95 17.65 -7.82
N SER A 154 12.88 18.24 -9.02
CA SER A 154 11.62 18.74 -9.56
C SER A 154 10.67 17.62 -10.01
N ASN A 155 9.46 18.04 -10.39
CA ASN A 155 8.44 17.23 -11.05
C ASN A 155 8.63 17.11 -12.57
N VAL A 156 9.79 17.54 -13.10
CA VAL A 156 10.12 17.43 -14.53
C VAL A 156 10.76 16.07 -14.81
N ILE A 157 10.27 15.36 -15.81
CA ILE A 157 10.70 14.02 -16.18
C ILE A 157 11.14 14.02 -17.64
N LYS A 158 12.24 13.32 -17.95
CA LYS A 158 12.63 13.05 -19.34
C LYS A 158 11.71 11.99 -19.94
N ASP A 159 11.12 12.27 -21.09
CA ASP A 159 10.29 11.29 -21.81
C ASP A 159 11.17 10.27 -22.55
N ASP A 160 10.78 8.99 -22.47
CA ASP A 160 11.47 7.82 -23.06
C ASP A 160 10.58 7.07 -24.06
N GLY A 161 9.56 7.74 -24.60
CA GLY A 161 8.59 7.11 -25.52
C GLY A 161 7.62 6.20 -24.77
N TRP A 162 7.13 6.65 -23.62
CA TRP A 162 6.11 5.93 -22.86
C TRP A 162 4.78 5.85 -23.60
N ASN A 163 3.94 4.91 -23.17
CA ASN A 163 2.59 4.81 -23.69
C ASN A 163 1.74 6.03 -23.29
N GLU A 164 0.68 6.28 -24.05
CA GLU A 164 -0.18 7.45 -23.87
C GLU A 164 -0.82 7.49 -22.47
N ASN A 165 -1.13 6.33 -21.89
CA ASN A 165 -1.70 6.22 -20.55
C ASN A 165 -0.75 6.74 -19.46
N ILE A 166 0.52 6.34 -19.45
CA ILE A 166 1.51 6.84 -18.49
C ILE A 166 1.74 8.34 -18.72
N CYS A 167 1.86 8.77 -19.96
CA CYS A 167 2.06 10.19 -20.29
C CYS A 167 0.88 11.05 -19.80
N SER A 168 -0.35 10.64 -20.12
CA SER A 168 -1.59 11.28 -19.67
C SER A 168 -1.68 11.31 -18.14
N LEU A 169 -1.39 10.20 -17.48
CA LEU A 169 -1.41 10.09 -16.02
C LEU A 169 -0.44 11.08 -15.36
N LEU A 170 0.82 11.08 -15.80
CA LEU A 170 1.85 11.94 -15.23
C LEU A 170 1.51 13.42 -15.43
N LEU A 171 0.95 13.80 -16.59
CA LEU A 171 0.47 15.16 -16.83
C LEU A 171 -0.71 15.54 -15.92
N LYS A 172 -1.69 14.65 -15.74
CA LYS A 172 -2.85 14.87 -14.85
C LYS A 172 -2.43 15.03 -13.38
N VAL A 173 -1.45 14.24 -12.95
CA VAL A 173 -0.85 14.33 -11.61
C VAL A 173 -0.08 15.66 -11.42
N GLY A 174 0.37 16.27 -12.52
CA GLY A 174 1.08 17.55 -12.52
C GLY A 174 2.58 17.44 -12.78
N CYS A 175 3.07 16.27 -13.21
CA CYS A 175 4.43 16.15 -13.74
C CYS A 175 4.54 16.85 -15.10
N LEU A 176 5.75 17.26 -15.46
CA LEU A 176 6.03 17.96 -16.71
C LEU A 176 7.10 17.21 -17.50
N PHE A 177 6.98 17.17 -18.82
CA PHE A 177 7.97 16.50 -19.66
C PHE A 177 9.03 17.48 -20.15
N LEU A 178 10.29 17.09 -20.03
CA LEU A 178 11.40 17.80 -20.67
C LEU A 178 11.16 17.85 -22.18
N ARG A 179 11.41 19.01 -22.79
CA ARG A 179 11.23 19.17 -24.23
C ARG A 179 12.32 18.40 -24.99
N ASN A 180 11.96 17.61 -25.99
CA ASN A 180 12.88 16.68 -26.67
C ASN A 180 13.45 17.18 -28.01
N ASP A 181 12.96 18.31 -28.54
CA ASP A 181 13.45 18.91 -29.80
C ASP A 181 14.68 19.81 -29.61
N LEU A 182 15.10 20.03 -28.36
CA LEU A 182 16.28 20.81 -27.98
C LEU A 182 17.36 19.90 -27.37
N PRO A 183 18.65 20.16 -27.60
CA PRO A 183 19.77 19.39 -27.04
C PRO A 183 20.03 19.77 -25.58
N ILE A 184 19.05 19.51 -24.70
CA ILE A 184 19.13 19.82 -23.27
C ILE A 184 19.95 18.74 -22.58
N GLU A 185 21.25 18.95 -22.48
CA GLU A 185 22.20 18.02 -21.88
C GLU A 185 23.19 18.76 -20.97
N HIS A 186 23.39 18.26 -19.75
CA HIS A 186 24.38 18.79 -18.82
C HIS A 186 24.72 17.74 -17.76
N PRO A 187 25.98 17.63 -17.27
CA PRO A 187 26.35 16.65 -16.23
C PRO A 187 25.51 16.71 -14.95
N GLN A 188 25.07 17.93 -14.57
CA GLN A 188 24.22 18.17 -13.41
C GLN A 188 22.71 18.17 -13.73
N LEU A 189 22.29 17.90 -14.98
CA LEU A 189 20.86 17.94 -15.35
C LEU A 189 20.02 16.95 -14.52
N LYS A 190 20.61 15.82 -14.14
CA LYS A 190 20.01 14.79 -13.27
C LYS A 190 19.53 15.31 -11.90
N ASN A 191 20.03 16.45 -11.43
CA ASN A 191 19.59 17.05 -10.17
C ASN A 191 18.25 17.79 -10.34
N TYR A 192 17.94 18.22 -11.56
CA TYR A 192 16.79 19.07 -11.87
C TYR A 192 15.71 18.33 -12.67
N VAL A 193 16.09 17.28 -13.41
CA VAL A 193 15.19 16.48 -14.24
C VAL A 193 15.30 15.02 -13.85
N GLN A 194 14.15 14.41 -13.58
CA GLN A 194 14.04 12.99 -13.26
C GLN A 194 14.23 12.14 -14.51
N LEU A 195 14.95 11.03 -14.34
CA LEU A 195 15.08 10.02 -15.39
C LEU A 195 13.76 9.25 -15.57
N PRO A 196 13.55 8.62 -16.74
CA PRO A 196 12.39 7.79 -17.03
C PRO A 196 12.45 6.42 -16.31
N THR A 197 12.71 6.42 -15.01
CA THR A 197 12.80 5.24 -14.15
C THR A 197 11.69 5.27 -13.10
N ALA A 198 11.43 4.13 -12.45
CA ALA A 198 10.47 4.09 -11.34
C ALA A 198 10.87 5.08 -10.23
N THR A 199 12.15 5.16 -9.87
CA THR A 199 12.66 6.13 -8.90
C THR A 199 12.46 7.57 -9.35
N GLY A 200 12.70 7.88 -10.62
CA GLY A 200 12.46 9.20 -11.18
C GLY A 200 10.99 9.62 -11.11
N ILE A 201 10.07 8.71 -11.45
CA ILE A 201 8.62 8.96 -11.29
C ILE A 201 8.28 9.19 -9.82
N LEU A 202 8.73 8.32 -8.92
CA LEU A 202 8.43 8.44 -7.48
C LEU A 202 8.98 9.74 -6.89
N ASN A 203 10.17 10.18 -7.31
CA ASN A 203 10.75 11.46 -6.92
C ASN A 203 9.95 12.65 -7.46
N ALA A 204 9.47 12.59 -8.70
CA ALA A 204 8.59 13.63 -9.25
C ALA A 204 7.26 13.71 -8.48
N LEU A 205 6.68 12.57 -8.11
CA LEU A 205 5.46 12.51 -7.28
C LEU A 205 5.71 13.09 -5.88
N LEU A 206 6.87 12.80 -5.27
CA LEU A 206 7.27 13.36 -3.99
C LEU A 206 7.47 14.89 -4.06
N ALA A 207 8.05 15.38 -5.16
CA ALA A 207 8.23 16.82 -5.38
C ALA A 207 6.89 17.57 -5.38
N LEU A 208 5.84 16.96 -5.92
CA LEU A 208 4.48 17.49 -5.96
C LEU A 208 3.74 17.33 -4.62
N ALA A 209 3.85 16.15 -4.00
CA ALA A 209 3.10 15.83 -2.79
C ALA A 209 3.71 16.45 -1.51
N HIS A 210 5.01 16.78 -1.55
CA HIS A 210 5.88 17.18 -0.42
C HIS A 210 5.98 16.16 0.73
N ASN A 211 5.08 15.18 0.77
CA ASN A 211 5.00 14.13 1.79
C ASN A 211 4.44 12.85 1.14
N PRO A 212 5.03 11.67 1.38
CA PRO A 212 4.54 10.39 0.85
C PRO A 212 3.04 10.16 1.10
N LYS A 213 2.53 10.58 2.25
CA LYS A 213 1.12 10.39 2.64
C LYS A 213 0.13 11.16 1.77
N ASN A 214 0.59 12.20 1.09
CA ASN A 214 -0.26 13.01 0.21
C ASN A 214 -0.25 12.53 -1.24
N VAL A 215 0.62 11.58 -1.60
CA VAL A 215 0.78 11.11 -2.99
C VAL A 215 -0.54 10.58 -3.55
N GLN A 216 -1.33 9.85 -2.74
CA GLN A 216 -2.65 9.36 -3.15
C GLN A 216 -3.58 10.45 -3.70
N LYS A 217 -3.50 11.67 -3.15
CA LYS A 217 -4.39 12.79 -3.54
C LYS A 217 -4.09 13.32 -4.94
N LEU A 218 -2.92 13.01 -5.50
CA LEU A 218 -2.54 13.43 -6.86
C LEU A 218 -3.32 12.66 -7.94
N PHE A 219 -3.90 11.51 -7.59
CA PHE A 219 -4.52 10.58 -8.53
C PHE A 219 -6.05 10.71 -8.62
N CYS A 220 -6.62 11.86 -8.24
CA CYS A 220 -8.08 12.07 -8.26
C CYS A 220 -8.70 11.95 -9.67
N ASP A 221 -7.96 12.37 -10.71
CA ASP A 221 -8.42 12.37 -12.11
C ASP A 221 -7.85 11.19 -12.93
N ALA A 222 -7.20 10.23 -12.25
CA ALA A 222 -6.62 9.06 -12.88
C ALA A 222 -7.71 8.03 -13.21
N SER A 223 -7.66 7.49 -14.42
CA SER A 223 -8.49 6.35 -14.83
C SER A 223 -7.89 5.02 -14.36
N GLU A 224 -8.70 3.98 -14.29
CA GLU A 224 -8.23 2.63 -13.94
C GLU A 224 -7.15 2.14 -14.92
N GLY A 225 -7.34 2.33 -16.24
CA GLY A 225 -6.37 1.95 -17.26
C GLY A 225 -5.01 2.62 -17.08
N GLU A 226 -5.01 3.92 -16.74
CA GLU A 226 -3.76 4.65 -16.44
C GLU A 226 -3.04 4.08 -15.20
N LEU A 227 -3.78 3.74 -14.16
CA LEU A 227 -3.22 3.19 -12.92
C LEU A 227 -2.71 1.74 -13.10
N HIS A 228 -3.33 0.92 -13.94
CA HIS A 228 -2.80 -0.40 -14.29
C HIS A 228 -1.49 -0.29 -15.07
N GLU A 229 -1.36 0.68 -15.97
CA GLU A 229 -0.10 0.93 -16.68
C GLU A 229 0.99 1.42 -15.72
N LEU A 230 0.66 2.30 -14.77
CA LEU A 230 1.57 2.69 -13.71
C LEU A 230 2.00 1.50 -12.85
N ARG A 231 1.07 0.63 -12.46
CA ARG A 231 1.34 -0.61 -11.72
C ARG A 231 2.35 -1.48 -12.49
N SER A 232 2.06 -1.75 -13.76
CA SER A 232 2.91 -2.54 -14.66
C SER A 232 4.31 -1.95 -14.83
N PHE A 233 4.43 -0.62 -14.82
CA PHE A 233 5.70 0.08 -14.91
C PHE A 233 6.51 0.05 -13.60
N ILE A 234 5.87 0.37 -12.47
CA ILE A 234 6.53 0.49 -11.15
C ILE A 234 6.87 -0.90 -10.58
N LEU A 235 5.99 -1.90 -10.75
CA LEU A 235 6.18 -3.25 -10.21
C LEU A 235 7.00 -4.15 -11.14
N GLN A 236 8.08 -3.62 -11.73
CA GLN A 236 9.04 -4.41 -12.51
C GLN A 236 10.24 -4.78 -11.62
N SER A 237 10.61 -6.06 -11.62
CA SER A 237 11.68 -6.58 -10.75
C SER A 237 13.03 -5.86 -10.93
N LYS A 238 13.33 -5.37 -12.13
CA LYS A 238 14.56 -4.60 -12.41
C LYS A 238 14.73 -3.36 -11.54
N TRP A 239 13.64 -2.75 -11.05
CA TRP A 239 13.69 -1.55 -10.23
C TRP A 239 14.00 -1.82 -8.75
N PHE A 240 13.78 -3.05 -8.30
CA PHE A 240 14.02 -3.47 -6.91
C PHE A 240 15.35 -4.23 -6.75
N SER A 241 16.01 -4.55 -7.87
CA SER A 241 17.36 -5.10 -7.88
C SER A 241 18.39 -3.99 -7.61
N GLU A 242 19.56 -4.37 -7.07
CA GLU A 242 20.77 -3.51 -7.02
C GLU A 242 20.65 -2.22 -6.18
N GLY A 243 19.73 -2.15 -5.22
CA GLY A 243 19.64 -1.02 -4.27
C GLY A 243 19.24 0.31 -4.92
N GLN A 244 18.56 0.26 -6.07
CA GLN A 244 18.10 1.46 -6.79
C GLN A 244 17.01 2.23 -6.03
N MET A 245 16.20 1.55 -5.21
CA MET A 245 15.17 2.16 -4.37
C MET A 245 15.57 2.18 -2.90
N ASP A 246 15.28 3.29 -2.23
CA ASP A 246 15.40 3.44 -0.78
C ASP A 246 14.04 3.32 -0.07
N ASP A 247 14.05 3.38 1.27
CA ASP A 247 12.85 3.27 2.10
C ASP A 247 11.79 4.34 1.80
N THR A 248 12.20 5.53 1.35
CA THR A 248 11.26 6.60 1.00
C THR A 248 10.50 6.27 -0.28
N HIS A 249 11.18 5.69 -1.27
CA HIS A 249 10.54 5.19 -2.49
C HIS A 249 9.54 4.07 -2.16
N ILE A 250 9.93 3.14 -1.27
CA ILE A 250 9.04 2.06 -0.80
C ILE A 250 7.79 2.62 -0.11
N ASP A 251 7.94 3.64 0.74
CA ASP A 251 6.80 4.28 1.41
C ASP A 251 5.87 4.97 0.40
N VAL A 252 6.41 5.67 -0.59
CA VAL A 252 5.61 6.28 -1.68
C VAL A 252 4.82 5.22 -2.44
N ILE A 253 5.45 4.09 -2.80
CA ILE A 253 4.77 3.00 -3.50
C ILE A 253 3.57 2.51 -2.67
N LYS A 254 3.69 2.37 -1.35
CA LYS A 254 2.58 1.97 -0.46
C LYS A 254 1.41 2.98 -0.47
N HIS A 255 1.64 4.22 -0.88
CA HIS A 255 0.65 5.29 -1.02
C HIS A 255 0.08 5.46 -2.45
N LEU A 256 0.52 4.67 -3.42
CA LEU A 256 -0.03 4.69 -4.78
C LEU A 256 -1.35 3.89 -4.85
N PRO A 257 -2.43 4.44 -5.44
CA PRO A 257 -3.70 3.74 -5.62
C PRO A 257 -3.62 2.82 -6.85
N MET A 258 -2.72 1.83 -6.81
CA MET A 258 -2.46 0.93 -7.94
C MET A 258 -2.53 -0.56 -7.56
N PHE A 259 -2.89 -0.86 -6.31
CA PHE A 259 -3.03 -2.24 -5.85
C PHE A 259 -4.46 -2.72 -5.96
N GLU A 260 -4.71 -3.79 -6.70
CA GLU A 260 -6.06 -4.36 -6.81
C GLU A 260 -6.45 -5.08 -5.52
N SER A 261 -7.62 -4.77 -4.97
CA SER A 261 -8.26 -5.62 -3.97
C SER A 261 -8.86 -6.89 -4.60
N PHE A 262 -8.88 -7.97 -3.83
CA PHE A 262 -9.08 -9.30 -4.38
C PHE A 262 -10.46 -9.54 -5.02
N ARG A 263 -11.57 -9.13 -4.37
CA ARG A 263 -12.93 -9.41 -4.86
C ARG A 263 -13.43 -8.33 -5.81
N ASN A 264 -13.43 -7.09 -5.35
CA ASN A 264 -14.02 -5.97 -6.09
C ASN A 264 -13.09 -5.43 -7.20
N ARG A 265 -11.82 -5.87 -7.25
CA ARG A 265 -10.77 -5.39 -8.17
C ARG A 265 -10.54 -3.88 -8.17
N LYS A 266 -10.98 -3.19 -7.12
CA LYS A 266 -10.78 -1.78 -6.95
C LYS A 266 -9.30 -1.49 -6.67
N LEU A 267 -8.78 -0.44 -7.28
CA LEU A 267 -7.43 0.01 -7.04
C LEU A 267 -7.35 0.79 -5.72
N VAL A 268 -6.46 0.35 -4.84
CA VAL A 268 -6.28 0.84 -3.47
C VAL A 268 -4.80 1.04 -3.14
N CYS A 269 -4.54 1.73 -2.03
CA CYS A 269 -3.20 1.88 -1.44
C CYS A 269 -2.93 0.74 -0.44
N LEU A 270 -1.65 0.49 -0.14
CA LEU A 270 -1.24 -0.49 0.89
C LEU A 270 -1.14 0.11 2.29
N SER A 271 -1.00 1.43 2.39
CA SER A 271 -0.71 2.10 3.66
C SER A 271 -1.88 2.04 4.66
N LYS A 272 -3.13 2.21 4.22
CA LYS A 272 -4.34 2.12 5.08
C LYS A 272 -5.60 1.72 4.28
N PRO A 273 -6.34 0.67 4.68
CA PRO A 273 -6.02 -0.31 5.73
C PRO A 273 -4.88 -1.25 5.30
N THR A 274 -4.21 -1.89 6.25
CA THR A 274 -3.17 -2.88 5.97
C THR A 274 -3.75 -4.02 5.15
N LYS A 275 -3.15 -4.28 3.99
CA LYS A 275 -3.54 -5.38 3.11
C LYS A 275 -2.62 -6.58 3.30
N LEU A 276 -3.13 -7.76 2.95
CA LEU A 276 -2.42 -9.03 3.03
C LEU A 276 -2.24 -9.63 1.63
N LEU A 277 -1.24 -10.49 1.47
CA LEU A 277 -1.14 -11.35 0.28
C LEU A 277 -1.93 -12.63 0.48
N LYS A 278 -2.54 -13.13 -0.59
CA LYS A 278 -3.21 -14.44 -0.62
C LYS A 278 -2.23 -15.54 -0.16
N PRO A 279 -2.55 -16.38 0.83
CA PRO A 279 -1.73 -17.54 1.18
C PRO A 279 -1.67 -18.58 0.06
N ASN A 280 -0.57 -19.33 -0.01
CA ASN A 280 -0.44 -20.44 -0.96
C ASN A 280 -1.42 -21.58 -0.64
N GLY A 281 -2.06 -22.13 -1.67
CA GLY A 281 -2.94 -23.30 -1.54
C GLY A 281 -4.32 -23.03 -0.91
N VAL A 282 -4.74 -21.77 -0.81
CA VAL A 282 -6.06 -21.38 -0.28
C VAL A 282 -7.03 -21.05 -1.41
N SER A 283 -8.31 -21.42 -1.24
CA SER A 283 -9.39 -21.10 -2.16
C SER A 283 -9.62 -19.59 -2.29
N GLU A 284 -9.89 -19.13 -3.51
CA GLU A 284 -10.18 -17.72 -3.80
C GLU A 284 -11.50 -17.24 -3.19
N ASP A 285 -12.44 -18.17 -2.94
CA ASP A 285 -13.73 -17.85 -2.35
C ASP A 285 -13.60 -17.34 -0.91
N LEU A 286 -12.54 -17.72 -0.21
CA LEU A 286 -12.29 -17.33 1.18
C LEU A 286 -11.63 -15.96 1.34
N LEU A 287 -11.27 -15.30 0.24
CA LEU A 287 -10.55 -14.02 0.26
C LEU A 287 -11.53 -12.86 0.07
N ASN A 288 -11.41 -11.82 0.88
CA ASN A 288 -12.16 -10.56 0.72
C ASN A 288 -11.25 -9.44 0.18
N ASP A 289 -11.72 -8.19 0.23
CA ASP A 289 -10.97 -7.03 -0.25
C ASP A 289 -9.79 -6.60 0.65
N ASP A 290 -9.55 -7.25 1.79
CA ASP A 290 -8.35 -7.06 2.63
C ASP A 290 -7.11 -7.71 2.01
N PHE A 291 -7.29 -8.55 0.99
CA PHE A 291 -6.22 -9.17 0.23
C PHE A 291 -5.92 -8.40 -1.05
N VAL A 292 -4.63 -8.31 -1.39
CA VAL A 292 -4.16 -7.74 -2.66
C VAL A 292 -4.08 -8.83 -3.71
N ARG A 293 -4.62 -8.54 -4.89
CA ARG A 293 -4.50 -9.37 -6.08
C ARG A 293 -3.17 -9.09 -6.80
N THR A 294 -2.56 -10.15 -7.30
CA THR A 294 -1.32 -10.11 -8.09
C THR A 294 -1.54 -10.88 -9.38
N ASP A 295 -1.08 -10.35 -10.51
CA ASP A 295 -1.29 -10.91 -11.85
C ASP A 295 -0.35 -12.07 -12.14
N SER A 296 0.79 -12.12 -11.46
CA SER A 296 1.79 -13.18 -11.64
C SER A 296 2.60 -13.46 -10.39
N GLU A 297 3.23 -14.64 -10.34
CA GLU A 297 4.16 -15.00 -9.28
C GLU A 297 5.37 -14.05 -9.24
N LYS A 298 5.80 -13.54 -10.41
CA LYS A 298 6.90 -12.56 -10.51
C LYS A 298 6.53 -11.25 -9.84
N GLU A 299 5.31 -10.78 -10.05
CA GLU A 299 4.80 -9.57 -9.41
C GLU A 299 4.64 -9.79 -7.90
N ARG A 300 4.09 -10.94 -7.47
CA ARG A 300 3.86 -11.29 -6.06
C ARG A 300 5.12 -11.19 -5.19
N ILE A 301 6.30 -11.46 -5.74
CA ILE A 301 7.57 -11.31 -5.03
C ILE A 301 7.78 -9.87 -4.54
N ILE A 302 7.33 -8.87 -5.30
CA ILE A 302 7.58 -7.46 -5.00
C ILE A 302 6.88 -6.98 -3.73
N PRO A 303 5.54 -7.07 -3.59
CA PRO A 303 4.86 -6.67 -2.38
C PRO A 303 5.32 -7.48 -1.17
N ARG A 304 5.62 -8.78 -1.36
CA ARG A 304 6.10 -9.66 -0.28
C ARG A 304 7.49 -9.26 0.24
N ARG A 305 8.44 -9.04 -0.67
CA ARG A 305 9.86 -8.88 -0.32
C ARG A 305 10.26 -7.44 -0.06
N TYR A 306 9.67 -6.48 -0.79
CA TYR A 306 10.11 -5.08 -0.77
C TYR A 306 9.08 -4.14 -0.15
N LEU A 307 7.78 -4.43 -0.27
CA LEU A 307 6.73 -3.57 0.30
C LEU A 307 6.20 -4.08 1.66
N GLU A 308 6.84 -5.12 2.23
CA GLU A 308 6.52 -5.67 3.55
C GLU A 308 5.04 -6.07 3.71
N VAL A 309 4.38 -6.45 2.61
CA VAL A 309 3.01 -6.94 2.65
C VAL A 309 3.03 -8.35 3.23
N LYS A 310 2.41 -8.54 4.40
CA LYS A 310 2.39 -9.82 5.08
C LYS A 310 1.63 -10.86 4.24
N GLU A 311 2.28 -12.00 4.02
CA GLU A 311 1.66 -13.22 3.51
C GLU A 311 1.45 -14.17 4.71
N PRO A 312 0.22 -14.36 5.20
CA PRO A 312 -0.02 -15.28 6.29
C PRO A 312 0.24 -16.72 5.84
N SER A 313 0.72 -17.55 6.77
CA SER A 313 0.75 -18.99 6.54
C SER A 313 -0.68 -19.54 6.41
N ARG A 314 -0.83 -20.74 5.86
CA ARG A 314 -2.15 -21.39 5.78
C ARG A 314 -2.77 -21.51 7.18
N ALA A 315 -1.99 -21.91 8.17
CA ALA A 315 -2.44 -21.98 9.57
C ALA A 315 -2.91 -20.62 10.12
N GLU A 316 -2.11 -19.56 9.95
CA GLU A 316 -2.45 -18.20 10.39
C GLU A 316 -3.73 -17.69 9.71
N PHE A 317 -3.88 -17.95 8.41
CA PHE A 317 -5.05 -17.53 7.64
C PHE A 317 -6.35 -18.16 8.18
N TYR A 318 -6.37 -19.48 8.42
CA TYR A 318 -7.59 -20.11 8.95
C TYR A 318 -7.85 -19.66 10.39
N LYS A 319 -6.79 -19.57 11.20
CA LYS A 319 -6.90 -19.24 12.62
C LYS A 319 -7.38 -17.81 12.86
N ASP A 320 -6.70 -16.83 12.25
CA ASP A 320 -6.87 -15.42 12.59
C ASP A 320 -7.93 -14.74 11.71
N TYR A 321 -8.09 -15.24 10.47
CA TYR A 321 -8.94 -14.59 9.47
C TYR A 321 -10.22 -15.39 9.16
N VAL A 322 -10.14 -16.66 8.72
CA VAL A 322 -11.34 -17.42 8.29
C VAL A 322 -12.35 -17.56 9.43
N VAL A 323 -11.87 -17.85 10.64
CA VAL A 323 -12.74 -17.97 11.81
C VAL A 323 -13.43 -16.65 12.15
N THR A 324 -12.71 -15.53 12.07
CA THR A 324 -13.26 -14.20 12.33
C THR A 324 -14.31 -13.82 11.27
N CYS A 325 -14.07 -14.17 10.01
CA CYS A 325 -14.95 -13.87 8.87
C CYS A 325 -15.96 -14.98 8.55
N THR A 326 -16.09 -16.02 9.39
CA THR A 326 -17.04 -17.13 9.16
C THR A 326 -18.49 -16.67 8.91
N PRO A 327 -19.01 -15.60 9.53
CA PRO A 327 -20.34 -15.08 9.22
C PRO A 327 -20.52 -14.66 7.75
N GLU A 328 -19.48 -14.12 7.12
CA GLU A 328 -19.52 -13.68 5.73
C GLU A 328 -19.61 -14.87 4.77
N PHE A 329 -18.89 -15.96 5.09
CA PHE A 329 -18.84 -17.18 4.28
C PHE A 329 -20.10 -18.03 4.39
N LEU A 330 -20.91 -17.90 5.45
CA LEU A 330 -22.18 -18.63 5.56
C LEU A 330 -23.14 -18.34 4.39
N SER A 331 -23.04 -17.16 3.80
CA SER A 331 -23.88 -16.74 2.67
C SER A 331 -23.47 -17.41 1.36
N GLN A 332 -22.24 -17.93 1.27
CA GLN A 332 -21.66 -18.51 0.07
C GLN A 332 -21.85 -20.03 0.04
N GLN A 333 -22.37 -20.53 -1.08
CA GLN A 333 -22.63 -21.96 -1.24
C GLN A 333 -21.32 -22.72 -1.34
N GLY A 334 -21.14 -23.76 -0.50
CA GLY A 334 -19.95 -24.62 -0.51
C GLY A 334 -18.71 -24.08 0.21
N ALA A 335 -18.72 -22.80 0.63
CA ALA A 335 -17.58 -22.21 1.35
C ALA A 335 -17.34 -22.90 2.71
N LEU A 336 -18.41 -23.20 3.46
CA LEU A 336 -18.30 -23.90 4.75
C LEU A 336 -17.68 -25.29 4.64
N SER A 337 -18.14 -26.09 3.68
CA SER A 337 -17.61 -27.44 3.46
C SER A 337 -16.13 -27.39 3.06
N ALA A 338 -15.75 -26.43 2.22
CA ALA A 338 -14.35 -26.22 1.85
C ALA A 338 -13.50 -25.81 3.06
N ILE A 339 -13.99 -24.87 3.87
CA ILE A 339 -13.31 -24.43 5.11
C ILE A 339 -13.08 -25.62 6.04
N LEU A 340 -14.12 -26.43 6.29
CA LEU A 340 -14.05 -27.55 7.22
C LEU A 340 -13.14 -28.68 6.71
N TYR A 341 -13.16 -28.93 5.40
CA TYR A 341 -12.22 -29.85 4.77
C TYR A 341 -10.77 -29.40 4.95
N ASP A 342 -10.47 -28.12 4.69
CA ASP A 342 -9.13 -27.58 4.87
C ASP A 342 -8.70 -27.56 6.34
N VAL A 343 -9.63 -27.26 7.26
CA VAL A 343 -9.40 -27.35 8.71
C VAL A 343 -9.02 -28.77 9.12
N LYS A 344 -9.69 -29.79 8.58
CA LYS A 344 -9.35 -31.18 8.85
C LYS A 344 -7.91 -31.50 8.44
N LEU A 345 -7.50 -31.09 7.23
CA LEU A 345 -6.12 -31.25 6.76
C LEU A 345 -5.11 -30.48 7.63
N LEU A 346 -5.45 -29.27 8.05
CA LEU A 346 -4.61 -28.45 8.91
C LEU A 346 -4.41 -29.06 10.30
N ILE A 347 -5.43 -29.72 10.85
CA ILE A 347 -5.32 -30.43 12.15
C ILE A 347 -4.39 -31.64 12.06
N GLU A 348 -4.34 -32.31 10.90
CA GLU A 348 -3.41 -33.41 10.64
C GLU A 348 -1.95 -32.90 10.54
N GLU A 349 -1.75 -31.68 10.03
CA GLU A 349 -0.44 -31.02 9.92
C GLU A 349 0.04 -30.41 11.24
N ASP A 350 -0.84 -29.73 11.98
CA ASP A 350 -0.52 -29.02 13.22
C ASP A 350 -1.63 -29.15 14.28
N THR A 351 -1.32 -29.95 15.31
CA THR A 351 -2.24 -30.20 16.44
C THR A 351 -2.56 -28.97 17.27
N SER A 352 -1.75 -27.90 17.23
CA SER A 352 -2.01 -26.65 17.97
C SER A 352 -3.24 -25.89 17.41
N ILE A 353 -3.50 -26.05 16.11
CA ILE A 353 -4.67 -25.47 15.43
C ILE A 353 -5.95 -26.06 16.00
N LYS A 354 -5.97 -27.37 16.30
CA LYS A 354 -7.11 -28.06 16.91
C LYS A 354 -7.52 -27.43 18.24
N LEU A 355 -6.55 -27.16 19.11
CA LEU A 355 -6.82 -26.53 20.40
C LEU A 355 -7.40 -25.14 20.22
N THR A 356 -6.87 -24.35 19.28
CA THR A 356 -7.39 -23.01 19.03
C THR A 356 -8.82 -23.08 18.46
N LEU A 357 -9.05 -23.84 17.40
CA LEU A 357 -10.36 -23.95 16.76
C LEU A 357 -11.44 -24.51 17.70
N SER A 358 -11.08 -25.42 18.61
CA SER A 358 -12.05 -25.98 19.57
C SER A 358 -12.57 -24.97 20.58
N ILE A 359 -11.80 -23.92 20.90
CA ILE A 359 -12.17 -22.83 21.81
C ILE A 359 -12.65 -21.56 21.10
N THR A 360 -12.58 -21.50 19.76
CA THR A 360 -13.08 -20.34 19.02
C THR A 360 -14.57 -20.50 18.68
N PRO A 361 -15.42 -19.48 18.87
CA PRO A 361 -16.83 -19.55 18.53
C PRO A 361 -17.06 -19.35 17.03
N PHE A 362 -16.98 -20.43 16.25
CA PHE A 362 -17.12 -20.40 14.78
C PHE A 362 -18.26 -21.29 14.26
N VAL A 363 -19.05 -21.93 15.13
CA VAL A 363 -20.20 -22.73 14.73
C VAL A 363 -21.48 -21.96 15.03
N LEU A 364 -22.33 -21.74 14.03
CA LEU A 364 -23.61 -21.08 14.24
C LEU A 364 -24.59 -22.06 14.88
N ALA A 365 -25.11 -21.72 16.05
CA ALA A 365 -26.22 -22.43 16.68
C ALA A 365 -27.56 -22.01 16.03
N ALA A 366 -28.58 -22.86 16.13
CA ALA A 366 -29.86 -22.61 15.48
C ALA A 366 -30.61 -21.35 15.98
N ASN A 367 -30.27 -20.84 17.17
CA ASN A 367 -30.74 -19.57 17.72
C ASN A 367 -30.01 -18.33 17.14
N GLY A 368 -29.10 -18.51 16.18
CA GLY A 368 -28.34 -17.45 15.53
C GLY A 368 -27.08 -17.00 16.30
N SER A 369 -26.73 -17.64 17.41
CA SER A 369 -25.51 -17.32 18.17
C SER A 369 -24.30 -18.14 17.69
N TRP A 370 -23.13 -17.51 17.67
CA TRP A 370 -21.87 -18.19 17.37
C TRP A 370 -21.31 -18.86 18.63
N GLN A 371 -21.06 -20.16 18.55
CA GLN A 371 -20.66 -20.99 19.67
C GLN A 371 -19.41 -21.80 19.34
N GLN A 372 -18.69 -22.19 20.39
CA GLN A 372 -17.62 -23.18 20.30
C GLN A 372 -18.23 -24.55 19.98
N SER A 373 -17.51 -25.38 19.22
CA SER A 373 -17.93 -26.77 18.94
C SER A 373 -18.21 -27.53 20.25
N SER A 374 -17.39 -27.32 21.28
CA SER A 374 -17.51 -27.94 22.60
C SER A 374 -18.72 -27.49 23.44
N ARG A 375 -19.46 -26.47 23.01
CA ARG A 375 -20.72 -26.00 23.64
C ARG A 375 -21.98 -26.55 22.98
N LEU A 376 -21.83 -27.20 21.82
CA LEU A 376 -22.93 -27.78 21.05
C LEU A 376 -22.92 -29.31 21.12
N TYR A 377 -24.04 -29.91 20.74
CA TYR A 377 -24.28 -31.34 20.75
C TYR A 377 -24.48 -31.88 19.34
N ASP A 378 -24.08 -33.13 19.12
CA ASP A 378 -24.22 -33.83 17.84
C ASP A 378 -25.70 -34.15 17.57
N PRO A 379 -26.31 -33.57 16.52
CA PRO A 379 -27.71 -33.81 16.20
C PRO A 379 -27.95 -35.26 15.72
N ARG A 380 -26.93 -36.05 15.40
CA ARG A 380 -27.12 -37.45 14.98
C ARG A 380 -27.47 -38.38 16.14
N VAL A 381 -27.40 -37.90 17.38
CA VAL A 381 -27.74 -38.67 18.59
C VAL A 381 -29.19 -38.37 19.00
N PRO A 382 -30.15 -39.29 18.77
CA PRO A 382 -31.58 -39.03 18.99
C PRO A 382 -31.92 -38.70 20.45
N GLU A 383 -31.22 -39.31 21.40
CA GLU A 383 -31.45 -39.10 22.83
C GLU A 383 -31.12 -37.67 23.26
N LEU A 384 -30.05 -37.09 22.69
CA LEU A 384 -29.66 -35.72 22.96
C LEU A 384 -30.70 -34.75 22.39
N GLN A 385 -31.20 -35.00 21.18
CA GLN A 385 -32.26 -34.19 20.58
C GLN A 385 -33.56 -34.19 21.38
N ASP A 386 -33.87 -35.31 22.03
CA ASP A 386 -35.08 -35.43 22.84
C ASP A 386 -34.94 -34.71 24.20
N MET A 387 -33.72 -34.64 24.75
CA MET A 387 -33.47 -34.04 26.07
C MET A 387 -33.17 -32.53 25.98
N LEU A 388 -32.51 -32.05 24.93
CA LEU A 388 -32.00 -30.68 24.84
C LEU A 388 -32.82 -29.80 23.89
N HIS A 389 -32.89 -28.50 24.17
CA HIS A 389 -33.59 -27.56 23.31
C HIS A 389 -32.88 -27.42 21.95
N ARG A 390 -33.59 -27.74 20.86
CA ARG A 390 -33.04 -27.82 19.49
C ARG A 390 -32.34 -26.54 19.04
N GLU A 391 -32.93 -25.38 19.31
CA GLU A 391 -32.38 -24.12 18.77
C GLU A 391 -31.12 -23.65 19.51
N VAL A 392 -30.94 -24.04 20.77
CA VAL A 392 -29.88 -23.47 21.63
C VAL A 392 -28.63 -24.33 21.63
N PHE A 393 -28.81 -25.65 21.65
CA PHE A 393 -27.72 -26.59 21.95
C PHE A 393 -27.23 -27.36 20.72
N PHE A 394 -27.79 -27.12 19.53
CA PHE A 394 -27.40 -27.81 18.31
C PHE A 394 -26.91 -26.83 17.23
N PRO A 395 -26.01 -27.28 16.34
CA PRO A 395 -25.62 -26.51 15.16
C PRO A 395 -26.82 -26.16 14.26
N PHE A 396 -26.72 -25.04 13.55
CA PHE A 396 -27.68 -24.63 12.53
C PHE A 396 -27.68 -25.61 11.35
N ASP A 397 -28.79 -25.72 10.63
CA ASP A 397 -29.00 -26.78 9.62
C ASP A 397 -27.95 -26.80 8.48
N LYS A 398 -27.25 -25.67 8.24
CA LYS A 398 -26.11 -25.61 7.30
C LYS A 398 -24.89 -26.42 7.73
N PHE A 399 -24.82 -26.84 8.99
CA PHE A 399 -23.77 -27.69 9.55
C PHE A 399 -24.24 -29.15 9.73
N SER A 400 -25.44 -29.49 9.25
CA SER A 400 -26.04 -30.82 9.48
C SER A 400 -25.51 -31.92 8.56
N ASP A 401 -24.64 -31.61 7.60
CA ASP A 401 -24.08 -32.64 6.73
C ASP A 401 -23.14 -33.58 7.50
N PRO A 402 -23.09 -34.88 7.17
CA PRO A 402 -22.34 -35.86 7.96
C PRO A 402 -20.84 -35.57 8.06
N GLU A 403 -20.22 -35.04 7.00
CA GLU A 403 -18.78 -34.77 6.95
C GLU A 403 -18.40 -33.57 7.82
N THR A 404 -19.22 -32.52 7.79
CA THR A 404 -19.11 -31.37 8.71
C THR A 404 -19.25 -31.82 10.15
N LEU A 405 -20.26 -32.63 10.47
CA LEU A 405 -20.47 -33.10 11.85
C LEU A 405 -19.30 -33.96 12.36
N GLU A 406 -18.73 -34.84 11.53
CA GLU A 406 -17.49 -35.56 11.90
C GLU A 406 -16.33 -34.61 12.20
N THR A 407 -16.17 -33.56 11.39
CA THR A 407 -15.13 -32.55 11.61
C THR A 407 -15.38 -31.79 12.92
N LEU A 408 -16.63 -31.39 13.20
CA LEU A 408 -17.00 -30.72 14.44
C LEU A 408 -16.83 -31.62 15.67
N VAL A 409 -17.10 -32.92 15.57
CA VAL A 409 -16.83 -33.91 16.62
C VAL A 409 -15.32 -33.98 16.90
N SER A 410 -14.49 -34.00 15.87
CA SER A 410 -13.03 -33.94 16.04
C SER A 410 -12.58 -32.68 16.80
N LEU A 411 -13.33 -31.57 16.67
CA LEU A 411 -13.13 -30.28 17.33
C LEU A 411 -13.85 -30.15 18.69
N GLY A 412 -14.54 -31.18 19.16
CA GLY A 412 -15.13 -31.24 20.50
C GLY A 412 -16.67 -31.21 20.57
N LEU A 413 -17.38 -31.31 19.45
CA LEU A 413 -18.85 -31.45 19.44
C LEU A 413 -19.28 -32.63 20.32
N ARG A 414 -20.19 -32.38 21.26
CA ARG A 414 -20.52 -33.36 22.30
C ARG A 414 -21.45 -34.46 21.76
N GLN A 415 -21.04 -35.71 21.95
CA GLN A 415 -21.86 -36.89 21.62
C GLN A 415 -22.51 -37.54 22.85
N SER A 416 -22.29 -36.99 24.06
CA SER A 416 -22.87 -37.50 25.29
C SER A 416 -23.16 -36.40 26.32
N LEU A 417 -24.05 -36.73 27.27
CA LEU A 417 -24.37 -35.89 28.42
C LEU A 417 -23.38 -36.14 29.57
N GLY A 418 -22.47 -35.18 29.81
CA GLY A 418 -21.67 -35.09 31.03
C GLY A 418 -22.33 -34.23 32.11
N PHE A 419 -21.62 -33.95 33.21
CA PHE A 419 -22.12 -33.10 34.31
C PHE A 419 -22.56 -31.71 33.84
N THR A 420 -21.76 -31.06 32.99
CA THR A 420 -22.13 -29.78 32.37
C THR A 420 -23.37 -29.91 31.50
N GLY A 421 -23.57 -31.07 30.87
CA GLY A 421 -24.76 -31.35 30.08
C GLY A 421 -26.03 -31.51 30.89
N LEU A 422 -25.95 -31.95 32.15
CA LEU A 422 -27.11 -31.96 33.05
C LEU A 422 -27.59 -30.54 33.36
N LEU A 423 -26.67 -29.58 33.45
CA LEU A 423 -27.01 -28.16 33.57
C LEU A 423 -27.66 -27.66 32.27
N ASP A 424 -27.15 -28.04 31.11
CA ASP A 424 -27.74 -27.69 29.81
C ASP A 424 -29.13 -28.34 29.62
N PHE A 425 -29.35 -29.53 30.19
CA PHE A 425 -30.67 -30.17 30.25
C PHE A 425 -31.62 -29.43 31.20
N ALA A 426 -31.16 -29.03 32.39
CA ALA A 426 -31.94 -28.22 33.31
C ALA A 426 -32.35 -26.87 32.69
N ARG A 427 -31.43 -26.22 31.96
CA ARG A 427 -31.73 -25.02 31.17
C ARG A 427 -32.76 -25.29 30.09
N SER A 428 -32.66 -26.41 29.37
CA SER A 428 -33.65 -26.82 28.36
C SER A 428 -35.03 -26.99 28.98
N VAL A 429 -35.16 -27.63 30.15
CA VAL A 429 -36.43 -27.77 30.89
C VAL A 429 -37.00 -26.40 31.28
N SER A 430 -36.15 -25.45 31.69
CA SER A 430 -36.59 -24.07 31.95
C SER A 430 -37.13 -23.40 30.69
N ILE A 431 -36.45 -23.56 29.55
CA ILE A 431 -36.89 -22.97 28.27
C ILE A 431 -38.23 -23.57 27.83
N PHE A 432 -38.39 -24.90 27.93
CA PHE A 432 -39.66 -25.59 27.64
C PHE A 432 -40.80 -25.10 28.55
N HIS A 433 -40.51 -24.86 29.83
CA HIS A 433 -41.48 -24.31 30.77
C HIS A 433 -41.92 -22.90 30.35
N ASP A 434 -40.98 -22.03 30.02
CA ASP A 434 -41.25 -20.65 29.64
C ASP A 434 -42.02 -20.55 28.32
N SER A 435 -41.77 -21.47 27.38
CA SER A 435 -42.53 -21.61 26.13
C SER A 435 -43.86 -22.36 26.28
N ARG A 436 -44.21 -22.82 27.50
CA ARG A 436 -45.39 -23.65 27.81
C ARG A 436 -45.48 -24.92 26.96
N ASP A 437 -44.34 -25.53 26.65
CA ASP A 437 -44.25 -26.77 25.91
C ASP A 437 -44.86 -27.94 26.72
N SER A 438 -45.66 -28.78 26.06
CA SER A 438 -46.28 -29.97 26.65
C SER A 438 -45.25 -31.01 27.14
N LYS A 439 -44.02 -30.98 26.61
CA LYS A 439 -42.91 -31.85 27.00
C LYS A 439 -42.29 -31.49 28.35
N THR A 440 -42.55 -30.30 28.89
CA THR A 440 -41.91 -29.78 30.12
C THR A 440 -41.99 -30.75 31.30
N LEU A 441 -43.17 -31.31 31.58
CA LEU A 441 -43.37 -32.21 32.72
C LEU A 441 -42.64 -33.55 32.55
N ALA A 442 -42.62 -34.08 31.32
CA ALA A 442 -41.91 -35.33 31.01
C ALA A 442 -40.39 -35.14 31.12
N GLN A 443 -39.86 -34.06 30.56
CA GLN A 443 -38.44 -33.75 30.62
C GLN A 443 -37.97 -33.41 32.05
N GLY A 444 -38.78 -32.67 32.82
CA GLY A 444 -38.48 -32.39 34.23
C GLY A 444 -38.38 -33.66 35.09
N ARG A 445 -39.25 -34.66 34.86
CA ARG A 445 -39.16 -35.97 35.53
C ARG A 445 -37.89 -36.71 35.12
N ARG A 446 -37.54 -36.72 33.83
CA ARG A 446 -36.31 -37.36 33.33
C ARG A 446 -35.06 -36.74 33.92
N LEU A 447 -35.01 -35.40 34.03
CA LEU A 447 -33.91 -34.70 34.69
C LEU A 447 -33.74 -35.14 36.14
N LEU A 448 -34.85 -35.25 36.90
CA LEU A 448 -34.81 -35.72 38.28
C LEU A 448 -34.24 -37.14 38.38
N THR A 449 -34.68 -38.06 37.52
CA THR A 449 -34.14 -39.42 37.46
C THR A 449 -32.64 -39.42 37.18
N CYS A 450 -32.16 -38.57 36.25
CA CYS A 450 -30.74 -38.44 35.97
C CYS A 450 -29.96 -37.92 37.18
N LEU A 451 -30.49 -36.96 37.94
CA LEU A 451 -29.87 -36.44 39.15
C LEU A 451 -29.82 -37.47 40.27
N ASP A 452 -30.89 -38.25 40.45
CA ASP A 452 -30.93 -39.35 41.42
C ASP A 452 -29.87 -40.42 41.08
N ALA A 453 -29.72 -40.76 39.80
CA ALA A 453 -28.68 -41.68 39.33
C ALA A 453 -27.25 -41.14 39.55
N VAL A 454 -27.01 -39.85 39.35
CA VAL A 454 -25.74 -39.20 39.70
C VAL A 454 -25.47 -39.26 41.20
N ALA A 455 -26.47 -38.91 42.02
CA ALA A 455 -26.34 -38.90 43.47
C ALA A 455 -26.01 -40.30 44.02
N LEU A 456 -26.64 -41.34 43.48
CA LEU A 456 -26.34 -42.73 43.82
C LEU A 456 -24.90 -43.11 43.47
N LYS A 457 -24.42 -42.73 42.27
CA LYS A 457 -23.04 -43.02 41.84
C LYS A 457 -21.97 -42.32 42.70
N LEU A 458 -22.16 -41.04 42.99
CA LEU A 458 -21.25 -40.29 43.88
C LEU A 458 -21.26 -40.84 45.31
N SER A 459 -22.39 -41.41 45.76
CA SER A 459 -22.49 -42.06 47.06
C SER A 459 -21.74 -43.41 47.11
N THR A 460 -21.60 -44.10 45.99
CA THR A 460 -20.87 -45.37 45.89
C THR A 460 -19.37 -45.20 45.66
N GLU A 461 -18.93 -44.12 45.00
CA GLU A 461 -17.49 -43.84 44.76
C GLU A 461 -16.77 -43.28 46.00
N ASN A 462 -17.48 -42.63 46.93
CA ASN A 462 -16.90 -42.14 48.19
C ASN A 462 -16.48 -43.24 49.20
N GLY A 463 -16.49 -44.51 48.79
CA GLY A 463 -16.05 -45.68 49.59
C GLY A 463 -14.57 -46.05 49.47
N GLU A 464 -13.84 -45.56 48.45
CA GLU A 464 -12.39 -45.81 48.28
C GLU A 464 -11.71 -44.50 47.88
N GLY A 465 -10.80 -44.01 48.73
CA GLY A 465 -10.29 -42.64 48.66
C GLY A 465 -9.32 -42.35 47.51
N ASP A 466 -9.40 -41.13 46.95
CA ASP A 466 -8.33 -40.13 46.96
C ASP A 466 -8.87 -38.78 46.43
N TYR A 467 -8.78 -37.70 47.20
CA TYR A 467 -9.52 -36.44 46.99
C TYR A 467 -8.93 -35.47 45.94
N ASN A 468 -7.99 -35.90 45.07
CA ASN A 468 -7.25 -34.98 44.19
C ASN A 468 -7.30 -35.32 42.68
N ARG A 469 -8.38 -35.94 42.18
CA ARG A 469 -8.47 -36.27 40.74
C ARG A 469 -9.81 -35.99 40.06
N CYS A 470 -10.52 -34.93 40.44
CA CYS A 470 -11.86 -34.64 39.90
C CYS A 470 -11.93 -33.63 38.74
N GLU A 471 -10.82 -33.17 38.15
CA GLU A 471 -10.90 -32.21 37.03
C GLU A 471 -10.85 -32.83 35.63
N ASN A 472 -10.47 -34.10 35.46
CA ASN A 472 -10.31 -34.69 34.11
C ASN A 472 -10.78 -36.15 33.95
N ALA A 473 -11.72 -36.63 34.78
CA ALA A 473 -12.29 -37.97 34.59
C ALA A 473 -13.32 -37.98 33.44
N THR A 474 -12.87 -38.32 32.23
CA THR A 474 -13.74 -38.66 31.11
C THR A 474 -14.53 -39.95 31.43
N LEU A 475 -15.84 -39.83 31.67
CA LEU A 475 -16.81 -40.93 31.77
C LEU A 475 -17.06 -41.62 30.41
N GLY A 476 -16.01 -41.91 29.65
CA GLY A 476 -16.07 -42.40 28.27
C GLY A 476 -16.78 -43.75 28.09
N GLN A 477 -16.96 -44.53 29.16
CA GLN A 477 -17.70 -45.81 29.12
C GLN A 477 -19.09 -45.77 29.79
N ASN A 478 -19.44 -44.67 30.48
CA ASN A 478 -20.60 -44.62 31.39
C ASN A 478 -21.73 -43.70 30.91
N SER A 479 -21.55 -42.97 29.82
CA SER A 479 -22.63 -42.23 29.13
C SER A 479 -23.78 -43.15 28.71
N ASN A 480 -23.47 -44.39 28.33
CA ASN A 480 -24.45 -45.44 28.03
C ASN A 480 -25.35 -45.78 29.24
N VAL A 481 -24.91 -45.52 30.48
CA VAL A 481 -25.73 -45.77 31.68
C VAL A 481 -26.83 -44.73 31.82
N PHE A 482 -26.53 -43.45 31.59
CA PHE A 482 -27.55 -42.39 31.59
C PHE A 482 -28.56 -42.57 30.45
N PHE A 483 -28.09 -42.99 29.27
CA PHE A 483 -28.98 -43.29 28.15
C PHE A 483 -29.80 -44.57 28.36
N LYS A 484 -29.22 -45.66 28.93
CA LYS A 484 -29.95 -46.89 29.27
C LYS A 484 -31.02 -46.68 30.32
N GLU A 485 -30.70 -46.02 31.43
CA GLU A 485 -31.69 -45.74 32.49
C GLU A 485 -32.83 -44.84 31.99
N SER A 486 -32.60 -43.99 30.98
CA SER A 486 -33.66 -43.19 30.35
C SER A 486 -34.57 -44.00 29.41
N ARG A 487 -34.07 -45.08 28.79
CA ARG A 487 -34.84 -45.92 27.84
C ARG A 487 -35.67 -46.99 28.56
N ASP A 488 -35.22 -47.49 29.71
CA ASP A 488 -35.83 -48.65 30.38
C ASP A 488 -37.07 -48.33 31.26
N LEU A 489 -37.58 -47.09 31.25
CA LEU A 489 -38.66 -46.66 32.15
C LEU A 489 -39.89 -46.11 31.42
N ASN A 490 -40.45 -46.94 30.53
CA ASN A 490 -41.87 -46.91 30.20
C ASN A 490 -42.54 -48.11 30.86
N LEU A 491 -42.77 -48.09 32.19
CA LEU A 491 -43.77 -48.87 32.93
C LEU A 491 -43.44 -48.83 34.44
N GLY A 492 -44.30 -48.17 35.21
CA GLY A 492 -44.29 -48.26 36.67
C GLY A 492 -44.61 -46.95 37.36
N GLU A 493 -45.90 -46.71 37.61
CA GLU A 493 -46.34 -45.67 38.55
C GLU A 493 -45.73 -45.92 39.93
N ARG A 494 -44.68 -45.17 40.29
CA ARG A 494 -44.33 -44.95 41.69
C ARG A 494 -44.89 -43.61 42.12
N ASN A 495 -45.83 -43.67 43.08
CA ASN A 495 -46.40 -42.54 43.79
C ASN A 495 -45.31 -41.71 44.48
N ILE A 496 -44.79 -40.69 43.80
CA ILE A 496 -43.99 -39.63 44.42
C ILE A 496 -44.91 -38.43 44.58
N ARG A 497 -45.06 -38.01 45.84
CA ARG A 497 -45.95 -36.95 46.32
C ARG A 497 -45.81 -35.69 45.46
N ARG A 498 -46.96 -35.07 45.15
CA ARG A 498 -47.08 -33.71 44.61
C ARG A 498 -46.32 -32.73 45.51
N CYS A 499 -45.05 -32.47 45.20
CA CYS A 499 -44.33 -31.30 45.70
C CYS A 499 -44.03 -30.42 44.50
N ASN A 500 -44.45 -29.16 44.59
CA ASN A 500 -44.32 -28.14 43.55
C ASN A 500 -42.85 -28.00 43.10
N PHE A 501 -42.58 -28.48 41.89
CA PHE A 501 -41.27 -28.53 41.22
C PHE A 501 -40.66 -27.13 40.98
N VAL A 502 -41.48 -26.08 41.00
CA VAL A 502 -41.09 -24.70 40.63
C VAL A 502 -40.24 -24.00 41.71
N LEU A 503 -40.29 -24.46 42.96
CA LEU A 503 -39.54 -23.84 44.08
C LEU A 503 -38.15 -24.42 44.31
N PHE A 504 -37.81 -25.58 43.75
CA PHE A 504 -36.54 -26.27 44.01
C PHE A 504 -35.44 -26.04 42.96
N VAL A 505 -35.79 -25.65 41.73
CA VAL A 505 -34.79 -25.43 40.65
C VAL A 505 -34.17 -24.03 40.72
N LYS A 506 -34.92 -23.02 41.19
CA LYS A 506 -34.39 -21.65 41.36
C LYS A 506 -33.29 -21.51 42.42
N PRO A 507 -33.33 -22.18 43.59
CA PRO A 507 -32.27 -22.07 44.59
C PRO A 507 -30.97 -22.79 44.20
N TRP A 508 -31.03 -23.89 43.44
CA TRP A 508 -29.83 -24.64 43.03
C TRP A 508 -28.97 -23.91 42.00
N LEU A 509 -29.57 -23.05 41.18
CA LEU A 509 -28.85 -22.15 40.27
C LEU A 509 -28.14 -20.98 40.97
N ILE A 510 -28.46 -20.70 42.24
CA ILE A 510 -27.85 -19.61 43.02
C ILE A 510 -26.63 -20.09 43.82
N VAL A 511 -26.45 -21.41 44.01
CA VAL A 511 -25.34 -21.98 44.81
C VAL A 511 -24.14 -22.38 43.94
N ILE A 512 -24.21 -22.25 42.62
CA ILE A 512 -23.11 -22.53 41.68
C ILE A 512 -22.83 -21.28 40.82
N TYR A 513 -22.48 -20.17 41.49
CA TYR A 513 -21.82 -19.00 40.92
C TYR A 513 -20.69 -18.56 41.83
#